data_AF-A0A2E1P2D6-F1
#
_entry.id   AF-A0A2E1P2D6-F1
#
_cell.length_a   1.000
_cell.length_b   1.000
_cell.length_c   1.000
_cell.angle_alpha   90.00
_cell.angle_beta   90.00
_cell.angle_gamma   90.00
#
_symmetry.space_group_name_H-M   'P 1'
#
loop_
_entity.id
_entity.type
_entity.pdbx_description
1 polymer ?
#
loop_
_entity_poly.entity_id
_entity_poly.type
_entity_poly.pdbx_seq_one_letter_code
_entity_poly.pdbx_strand_id
1 'polypeptide(L)'
;RKTFRTAMFTGIGALLFITTTEVMEQVLGQGLLGGVGIGILFLGLRAPVLRVLDGMSGRLIPSSYSVEENAYLGAYDTAMEDRIITPEERRLLKTLAKTYNLTDERVEQLEHEYNSMLEVLEEE
;
A
#
# COMPACT_ATOMS: atom_id res chain seq x y z
N ARG A 1 15.50 3.63 -0.85
CA ARG A 1 14.02 3.52 -0.75
C ARG A 1 13.41 4.47 0.28
N LYS A 2 13.97 4.62 1.50
CA LYS A 2 13.45 5.56 2.52
C LYS A 2 13.49 7.05 2.09
N THR A 3 14.59 7.51 1.49
CA THR A 3 14.75 8.92 1.06
C THR A 3 13.77 9.32 -0.05
N PHE A 4 13.57 8.46 -1.05
CA PHE A 4 12.61 8.71 -2.14
C PHE A 4 11.17 8.78 -1.62
N ARG A 5 10.80 7.84 -0.73
CA ARG A 5 9.47 7.84 -0.09
C ARG A 5 9.26 9.11 0.73
N THR A 6 10.24 9.52 1.53
CA THR A 6 10.16 10.78 2.29
C THR A 6 10.02 12.00 1.38
N ALA A 7 10.79 12.08 0.29
CA ALA A 7 10.71 13.18 -0.66
C ALA A 7 9.34 13.25 -1.37
N MET A 8 8.81 12.10 -1.81
CA MET A 8 7.47 11.99 -2.40
C MET A 8 6.38 12.44 -1.42
N PHE A 9 6.43 11.97 -0.17
CA PHE A 9 5.47 12.37 0.86
C PHE A 9 5.54 13.87 1.17
N THR A 10 6.74 14.44 1.24
CA THR A 10 6.93 15.88 1.44
C THR A 10 6.42 16.69 0.25
N GLY A 11 6.72 16.27 -0.98
CA GLY A 11 6.28 16.95 -2.20
C GLY A 11 4.76 16.95 -2.36
N ILE A 12 4.13 15.77 -2.18
CA ILE A 12 2.67 15.64 -2.21
C ILE A 12 2.04 16.42 -1.06
N GLY A 13 2.60 16.34 0.15
CA GLY A 13 2.13 17.09 1.31
C GLY A 13 2.19 18.60 1.09
N ALA A 14 3.26 19.11 0.47
CA ALA A 14 3.41 20.53 0.15
C ALA A 14 2.40 21.00 -0.91
N LEU A 15 2.15 20.19 -1.94
CA LEU A 15 1.13 20.49 -2.95
C LEU A 15 -0.28 20.55 -2.33
N LEU A 16 -0.63 19.52 -1.55
CA LEU A 16 -1.91 19.48 -0.85
C LEU A 16 -2.06 20.63 0.13
N PHE A 17 -0.99 21.03 0.82
CA PHE A 17 -0.99 22.18 1.71
C PHE A 17 -1.36 23.46 0.95
N ILE A 18 -0.68 23.75 -0.16
CA ILE A 18 -0.92 24.97 -0.95
C ILE A 18 -2.34 24.97 -1.52
N THR A 19 -2.77 23.88 -2.16
CA THR A 19 -4.12 23.79 -2.74
C THR A 19 -5.21 23.92 -1.67
N THR A 20 -5.02 23.32 -0.50
CA THR A 20 -5.99 23.43 0.59
C THR A 20 -6.02 24.85 1.16
N THR A 21 -4.87 25.50 1.34
CA THR A 21 -4.83 26.88 1.83
C THR A 21 -5.58 27.82 0.90
N GLU A 22 -5.44 27.66 -0.41
CA GLU A 22 -6.11 28.47 -1.42
C GLU A 22 -7.62 28.23 -1.43
N VAL A 23 -8.06 26.96 -1.41
CA VAL A 23 -9.49 26.61 -1.37
C VAL A 23 -10.15 27.11 -0.08
N MET A 24 -9.50 26.97 1.07
CA MET A 24 -10.08 27.41 2.35
C MET A 24 -10.02 28.94 2.52
N GLU A 25 -9.08 29.62 1.88
CA GLU A 25 -9.11 31.08 1.77
C GLU A 25 -10.33 31.54 0.97
N GLN A 26 -10.62 30.88 -0.16
CA GLN A 26 -11.78 31.20 -0.99
C GLN A 26 -13.13 30.95 -0.29
N VAL A 27 -13.25 29.86 0.48
CA VAL A 27 -14.52 29.46 1.10
C VAL A 27 -14.76 30.13 2.46
N LEU A 28 -13.72 30.27 3.29
CA LEU A 28 -13.85 30.66 4.70
C LEU A 28 -13.07 31.94 5.05
N GLY A 29 -12.28 32.50 4.11
CA GLY A 29 -11.45 33.68 4.35
C GLY A 29 -10.27 33.44 5.31
N GLN A 30 -9.98 32.18 5.63
CA GLN A 30 -8.99 31.78 6.65
C GLN A 30 -8.09 30.64 6.12
N GLY A 31 -7.33 30.93 5.05
CA GLY A 31 -6.51 29.92 4.35
C GLY A 31 -5.48 29.21 5.24
N LEU A 32 -4.84 29.94 6.17
CA LEU A 32 -3.83 29.38 7.07
C LEU A 32 -4.41 28.29 8.00
N LEU A 33 -5.64 28.48 8.48
CA LEU A 33 -6.30 27.53 9.37
C LEU A 33 -6.57 26.19 8.66
N GLY A 34 -6.90 26.27 7.37
CA GLY A 34 -7.12 25.11 6.51
C GLY A 34 -5.86 24.31 6.22
N GLY A 35 -4.78 25.00 5.85
CA GLY A 35 -3.49 24.37 5.59
C GLY A 35 -2.92 23.66 6.81
N VAL A 36 -2.95 24.32 7.98
CA VAL A 36 -2.45 23.72 9.23
C VAL A 36 -3.31 22.54 9.66
N GLY A 37 -4.64 22.64 9.55
CA GLY A 37 -5.56 21.54 9.88
C GLY A 37 -5.32 20.29 9.03
N ILE A 38 -5.24 20.45 7.70
CA ILE A 38 -4.95 19.33 6.79
C ILE A 38 -3.51 18.83 6.94
N GLY A 39 -2.53 19.71 7.19
CA GLY A 39 -1.15 19.30 7.45
C GLY A 39 -1.01 18.42 8.70
N ILE A 40 -1.71 18.76 9.79
CA ILE A 40 -1.75 17.95 11.01
C ILE A 40 -2.45 16.62 10.76
N LEU A 41 -3.57 16.62 10.04
CA LEU A 41 -4.28 15.39 9.66
C LEU A 41 -3.36 14.47 8.84
N PHE A 42 -2.68 15.00 7.83
CA PHE A 42 -1.78 14.25 6.94
C PHE A 42 -0.58 13.67 7.69
N LEU A 43 0.01 14.45 8.62
CA LEU A 43 1.07 13.97 9.50
C LEU A 43 0.60 12.86 10.44
N GLY A 44 -0.65 12.93 10.92
CA GLY A 44 -1.28 11.89 11.73
C GLY A 44 -1.53 10.60 10.93
N LEU A 45 -1.85 10.70 9.65
CA LEU A 45 -2.13 9.56 8.77
C LEU A 45 -0.88 8.77 8.36
N ARG A 46 0.33 9.30 8.56
CA ARG A 46 1.58 8.66 8.11
C ARG A 46 1.77 7.24 8.66
N ALA A 47 1.37 7.00 9.91
CA ALA A 47 1.52 5.72 10.59
C ALA A 47 0.37 4.75 10.27
N PRO A 48 -0.92 5.13 10.35
CA PRO A 48 -2.02 4.22 10.02
C PRO A 48 -2.07 3.84 8.55
N VAL A 49 -1.72 4.73 7.60
CA VAL A 49 -1.67 4.36 6.17
C VAL A 49 -0.65 3.24 5.93
N LEU A 50 0.51 3.32 6.58
CA LEU A 50 1.51 2.24 6.52
C LEU A 50 1.01 0.99 7.24
N ARG A 51 0.32 1.13 8.38
CA ARG A 51 -0.22 0.01 9.16
C ARG A 51 -1.39 -0.72 8.51
N VAL A 52 -2.20 -0.03 7.71
CA VAL A 52 -3.26 -0.64 6.88
C VAL A 52 -2.62 -1.41 5.73
N LEU A 53 -1.57 -0.86 5.12
CA LEU A 53 -0.74 -1.58 4.14
C LEU A 53 -0.12 -2.85 4.76
N ASP A 54 0.39 -2.75 5.99
CA ASP A 54 1.00 -3.87 6.71
C ASP A 54 -0.05 -4.85 7.31
N GLY A 55 -1.30 -4.41 7.47
CA GLY A 55 -2.34 -5.08 8.26
C GLY A 55 -3.39 -5.83 7.46
N MET A 56 -3.62 -5.48 6.19
CA MET A 56 -4.54 -6.21 5.30
C MET A 56 -4.11 -7.67 5.08
N SER A 57 -2.87 -7.99 5.42
CA SER A 57 -2.14 -9.20 5.07
C SER A 57 -1.92 -10.15 6.28
N GLY A 58 -2.34 -9.74 7.49
CA GLY A 58 -1.92 -10.36 8.76
C GLY A 58 -2.44 -11.77 9.06
N ARG A 59 -3.33 -12.35 8.23
CA ARG A 59 -3.84 -13.71 8.46
C ARG A 59 -3.13 -14.79 7.64
N LEU A 60 -2.51 -14.43 6.52
CA LEU A 60 -1.90 -15.38 5.58
C LEU A 60 -0.43 -15.10 5.28
N ILE A 61 0.11 -13.95 5.68
CA ILE A 61 1.44 -13.52 5.25
C ILE A 61 2.36 -13.46 6.48
N PRO A 62 3.21 -14.49 6.67
CA PRO A 62 4.23 -14.52 7.71
C PRO A 62 5.10 -13.27 7.76
N SER A 63 5.37 -12.78 8.98
CA SER A 63 6.27 -11.65 9.23
C SER A 63 7.75 -11.91 8.87
N SER A 64 8.10 -13.09 8.35
CA SER A 64 9.44 -13.50 7.95
C SER A 64 9.85 -13.03 6.55
N TYR A 65 8.90 -12.58 5.73
CA TYR A 65 9.21 -12.10 4.39
C TYR A 65 9.80 -10.69 4.40
N SER A 66 10.56 -10.36 3.35
CA SER A 66 11.02 -9.00 3.09
C SER A 66 9.85 -8.05 2.83
N VAL A 67 10.10 -6.74 2.94
CA VAL A 67 9.08 -5.70 2.70
C VAL A 67 8.50 -5.80 1.28
N GLU A 68 9.36 -6.15 0.32
CA GLU A 68 9.03 -6.33 -1.08
C GLU A 68 8.12 -7.54 -1.32
N GLU A 69 8.44 -8.68 -0.71
CA GLU A 69 7.66 -9.90 -0.78
C GLU A 69 6.29 -9.74 -0.10
N ASN A 70 6.25 -9.06 1.05
CA ASN A 70 5.00 -8.71 1.72
C ASN A 70 4.10 -7.82 0.85
N ALA A 71 4.69 -6.80 0.21
CA ALA A 71 3.94 -5.92 -0.69
C ALA A 71 3.39 -6.67 -1.91
N TYR A 72 4.15 -7.62 -2.45
CA TYR A 72 3.69 -8.49 -3.53
C TYR A 72 2.55 -9.42 -3.06
N LEU A 73 2.73 -10.09 -1.92
CA LEU A 73 1.73 -11.01 -1.36
C LEU A 73 0.43 -10.30 -0.97
N GLY A 74 0.49 -9.06 -0.46
CA GLY A 74 -0.73 -8.28 -0.19
C GLY A 74 -1.53 -7.95 -1.44
N ALA A 75 -0.84 -7.71 -2.57
CA ALA A 75 -1.52 -7.54 -3.86
C ALA A 75 -2.09 -8.87 -4.39
N TYR A 76 -1.39 -9.99 -4.13
CA TYR A 76 -1.86 -11.32 -4.49
C TYR A 76 -3.11 -11.73 -3.69
N ASP A 77 -3.11 -11.50 -2.38
CA ASP A 77 -4.27 -11.69 -1.50
C ASP A 77 -5.48 -10.91 -1.99
N THR A 78 -5.29 -9.62 -2.30
CA THR A 78 -6.35 -8.77 -2.86
C THR A 78 -6.89 -9.33 -4.19
N ALA A 79 -6.01 -9.80 -5.08
CA ALA A 79 -6.42 -10.42 -6.35
C ALA A 79 -7.05 -11.82 -6.17
N MET A 80 -6.92 -12.43 -4.98
CA MET A 80 -7.49 -13.74 -4.63
C MET A 80 -8.77 -13.63 -3.79
N GLU A 81 -9.28 -12.42 -3.59
CA GLU A 81 -10.52 -12.15 -2.83
C GLU A 81 -11.72 -12.91 -3.41
N ASP A 82 -11.84 -12.98 -4.74
CA ASP A 82 -12.89 -13.69 -5.45
C ASP A 82 -12.47 -15.09 -5.96
N ARG A 83 -11.27 -15.57 -5.57
CA ARG A 83 -10.63 -16.81 -6.01
C ARG A 83 -10.34 -16.90 -7.52
N ILE A 84 -10.44 -15.81 -8.27
CA ILE A 84 -10.26 -15.81 -9.72
C ILE A 84 -9.31 -14.69 -10.13
N ILE A 85 -8.05 -15.05 -10.38
CA ILE A 85 -7.09 -14.09 -10.94
C ILE A 85 -7.38 -13.86 -12.42
N THR A 86 -7.86 -12.66 -12.75
CA THR A 86 -8.10 -12.23 -14.12
C THR A 86 -6.79 -11.98 -14.89
N PRO A 87 -6.83 -11.93 -16.24
CA PRO A 87 -5.64 -11.61 -17.03
C PRO A 87 -5.03 -10.23 -16.71
N GLU A 88 -5.85 -9.25 -16.35
CA GLU A 88 -5.37 -7.91 -16.00
C GLU A 88 -4.70 -7.89 -14.62
N GLU A 89 -5.27 -8.57 -13.63
CA GLU A 89 -4.62 -8.75 -12.32
C GLU A 89 -3.30 -9.51 -12.46
N ARG A 90 -3.25 -10.56 -13.30
CA ARG A 90 -2.00 -11.27 -13.58
C ARG A 90 -0.94 -10.36 -14.20
N ARG A 91 -1.32 -9.42 -15.07
CA ARG A 91 -0.39 -8.42 -15.63
C ARG A 91 0.09 -7.44 -14.57
N LEU A 92 -0.81 -7.00 -13.69
CA LEU A 92 -0.49 -6.12 -12.57
C LEU A 92 0.49 -6.81 -11.61
N LEU A 93 0.22 -8.05 -11.20
CA LEU A 93 1.09 -8.86 -10.36
C LEU A 93 2.48 -9.05 -10.99
N LYS A 94 2.56 -9.38 -12.29
CA LYS A 94 3.85 -9.47 -13.01
C LYS A 94 4.61 -8.15 -13.02
N THR A 95 3.90 -7.03 -13.10
CA THR A 95 4.50 -5.69 -13.06
C THR A 95 5.04 -5.38 -11.67
N LEU A 96 4.30 -5.73 -10.60
CA LEU A 96 4.76 -5.59 -9.23
C LEU A 96 5.99 -6.46 -8.94
N ALA A 97 5.97 -7.73 -9.35
CA ALA A 97 7.11 -8.63 -9.21
C ALA A 97 8.39 -8.05 -9.83
N LYS A 98 8.29 -7.55 -11.07
CA LYS A 98 9.40 -6.86 -11.74
C LYS A 98 9.84 -5.59 -11.01
N THR A 99 8.90 -4.78 -10.53
CA THR A 99 9.18 -3.53 -9.80
C THR A 99 9.93 -3.80 -8.49
N TYR A 100 9.59 -4.90 -7.83
CA TYR A 100 10.23 -5.34 -6.60
C TYR A 100 11.48 -6.20 -6.82
N ASN A 101 11.81 -6.50 -8.08
CA ASN A 101 12.96 -7.29 -8.49
C ASN A 101 12.90 -8.74 -7.94
N LEU A 102 11.68 -9.29 -7.83
CA LEU A 102 11.42 -10.68 -7.49
C LEU A 102 11.66 -11.57 -8.71
N THR A 103 12.31 -12.71 -8.51
CA THR A 103 12.49 -13.72 -9.56
C THR A 103 11.19 -14.49 -9.78
N ASP A 104 10.98 -15.00 -10.99
CA ASP A 104 9.78 -15.80 -11.30
C ASP A 104 9.68 -17.03 -10.38
N GLU A 105 10.81 -17.69 -10.09
CA GLU A 105 10.88 -18.81 -9.12
C GLU A 105 10.43 -18.39 -7.72
N ARG A 106 10.84 -17.20 -7.26
CA ARG A 106 10.44 -16.73 -5.93
C ARG A 106 8.97 -16.35 -5.88
N VAL A 107 8.44 -15.76 -6.95
CA VAL A 107 7.01 -15.46 -7.08
C VAL A 107 6.18 -16.74 -7.01
N GLU A 108 6.58 -17.78 -7.74
CA GLU A 108 5.90 -19.07 -7.72
C GLU A 108 5.89 -19.70 -6.33
N GLN A 109 7.03 -19.66 -5.61
CA GLN A 109 7.09 -20.12 -4.21
C GLN A 109 6.15 -19.34 -3.30
N LEU A 110 6.11 -18.01 -3.42
CA LEU A 110 5.24 -17.16 -2.59
C LEU A 110 3.75 -17.43 -2.86
N GLU A 111 3.35 -17.55 -4.12
CA GLU A 111 1.97 -17.90 -4.50
C GLU A 111 1.59 -19.31 -4.00
N HIS A 112 2.51 -20.28 -4.08
CA HIS A 112 2.29 -21.64 -3.60
C HIS A 112 2.13 -21.70 -2.07
N GLU A 113 3.05 -21.07 -1.32
CA GLU A 113 2.98 -20.98 0.13
C GLU A 113 1.67 -20.30 0.56
N TYR A 114 1.29 -19.21 -0.10
CA TYR A 114 0.02 -18.51 0.14
C TYR A 114 -1.20 -19.43 -0.04
N ASN A 115 -1.27 -20.12 -1.18
CA ASN A 115 -2.40 -21.01 -1.48
C ASN A 115 -2.48 -22.18 -0.50
N SER A 116 -1.33 -22.75 -0.08
CA SER A 116 -1.33 -23.80 0.93
C SER A 116 -1.84 -23.33 2.31
N MET A 117 -1.47 -22.12 2.74
CA MET A 117 -1.98 -21.55 3.99
C MET A 117 -3.47 -21.25 3.91
N LEU A 118 -3.94 -20.85 2.73
CA LEU A 118 -5.35 -20.61 2.46
C LEU A 118 -6.19 -21.88 2.59
N GLU A 119 -5.72 -22.99 2.02
CA GLU A 119 -6.38 -24.31 2.14
C GLU A 119 -6.49 -24.75 3.61
N VAL A 120 -5.40 -24.62 4.39
CA VAL A 120 -5.40 -25.01 5.82
C VAL A 120 -6.41 -24.20 6.64
N LEU A 121 -6.57 -22.90 6.37
CA LEU A 121 -7.54 -22.06 7.08
C LEU A 121 -9.00 -22.38 6.72
N GLU A 122 -9.26 -23.03 5.59
CA GLU A 122 -10.61 -23.45 5.19
C GLU A 122 -10.99 -24.81 5.78
N GLU A 123 -10.01 -25.63 6.15
CA GLU A 123 -10.22 -26.94 6.79
C GLU A 123 -10.47 -26.85 8.32
N GLU A 124 -10.24 -25.69 8.94
CA GLU A 124 -10.55 -25.39 10.37
C GLU A 124 -11.90 -24.70 10.57
#